data_AF-A0A3M2HTE4-F1
#
_entry.id   AF-A0A3M2HTE4-F1
#
_cell.length_a   1.000
_cell.length_b   1.000
_cell.length_c   1.000
_cell.angle_alpha   90.00
_cell.angle_beta   90.00
_cell.angle_gamma   90.00
#
_symmetry.space_group_name_H-M   'P 1'
#
loop_
_entity.id
_entity.type
_entity.pdbx_description
1 polymer ?
#
loop_
_entity_poly.entity_id
_entity_poly.type
_entity_poly.pdbx_seq_one_letter_code
_entity_poly.pdbx_strand_id
1 'polypeptide(L)'
;MRYPALSVALGYASESVPVLRAGKAGGVDTIYDDWNYALPYAGVPSLQDPAKTQNTLSHRVWGDPRKGRWMLASMAFHALGAMALGLLGAYRSETTVMNQRSLGLVAFGPGMVGLLETAVEMCEHHRIDRRHSATGVME
;
A
#
# COMPACT_ATOMS: atom_id res chain seq x y z
N MET A 1 6.41 25.24 -15.41
CA MET A 1 6.87 23.99 -14.75
C MET A 1 5.89 23.69 -13.62
N ARG A 2 5.03 22.68 -13.76
CA ARG A 2 3.77 22.60 -13.00
C ARG A 2 3.84 21.86 -11.66
N TYR A 3 5.01 21.33 -11.26
CA TYR A 3 5.18 20.60 -9.99
C TYR A 3 6.59 20.77 -9.39
N PRO A 4 6.96 21.95 -8.87
CA PRO A 4 8.30 22.22 -8.34
C PRO A 4 8.71 21.29 -7.18
N ALA A 5 7.76 20.88 -6.32
CA ALA A 5 8.03 19.95 -5.23
C ALA A 5 8.35 18.52 -5.72
N LEU A 6 7.76 18.09 -6.84
CA LEU A 6 8.02 16.76 -7.41
C LEU A 6 9.44 16.67 -7.98
N SER A 7 9.97 17.78 -8.52
CA SER A 7 11.36 17.87 -8.95
C SER A 7 12.35 17.74 -7.79
N VAL A 8 12.01 18.29 -6.61
CA VAL A 8 12.83 18.17 -5.39
C VAL A 8 12.84 16.72 -4.89
N ALA A 9 11.67 16.06 -4.90
CA ALA A 9 11.56 14.64 -4.55
C ALA A 9 12.39 13.74 -5.51
N LEU A 10 12.37 14.04 -6.81
CA LEU A 10 13.20 13.37 -7.81
C LEU A 10 14.70 13.60 -7.58
N GLY A 11 15.09 14.80 -7.14
CA GLY A 11 16.47 15.12 -6.77
C GLY A 11 16.98 14.22 -5.64
N TYR A 12 16.30 14.21 -4.51
CA TYR A 12 16.65 13.34 -3.36
C TYR A 12 16.61 11.85 -3.72
N ALA A 13 15.59 11.40 -4.47
CA ALA A 13 15.52 10.01 -4.91
C ALA A 13 16.70 9.63 -5.83
N SER A 14 17.23 10.56 -6.64
CA SER A 14 18.36 10.31 -7.52
C SER A 14 19.70 10.17 -6.79
N GLU A 15 19.86 10.80 -5.62
CA GLU A 15 21.06 10.65 -4.78
C GLU A 15 21.21 9.23 -4.22
N SER A 16 20.10 8.52 -4.04
CA SER A 16 20.10 7.12 -3.59
C SER A 16 20.56 6.11 -4.67
N VAL A 17 20.58 6.49 -5.96
CA VAL A 17 20.93 5.63 -7.11
C VAL A 17 22.37 5.11 -7.09
N PRO A 18 23.41 5.93 -6.88
CA PRO A 18 24.79 5.44 -6.77
C PRO A 18 25.01 4.52 -5.57
N VAL A 19 24.32 4.76 -4.45
CA VAL A 19 24.39 3.91 -3.24
C VAL A 19 23.73 2.54 -3.50
N LEU A 20 22.58 2.54 -4.18
CA LEU A 20 21.87 1.32 -4.60
C LEU A 20 22.71 0.49 -5.60
N ARG A 21 23.42 1.15 -6.52
CA ARG A 21 24.32 0.50 -7.49
C ARG A 21 25.61 -0.04 -6.85
N ALA A 22 26.08 0.57 -5.76
CA ALA A 22 27.32 0.19 -5.11
C ALA A 22 27.19 -1.00 -4.14
N GLY A 23 25.97 -1.42 -3.80
CA GLY A 23 25.71 -2.64 -3.00
C GLY A 23 26.41 -2.66 -1.63
N LYS A 24 26.75 -1.50 -1.05
CA LYS A 24 27.42 -1.43 0.26
C LYS A 24 26.41 -1.50 1.39
N ALA A 25 26.56 -2.49 2.26
CA ALA A 25 25.71 -2.74 3.43
C ALA A 25 25.58 -1.56 4.43
N GLY A 26 26.44 -0.54 4.34
CA GLY A 26 26.35 0.69 5.15
C GLY A 26 25.56 1.84 4.50
N GLY A 27 25.03 1.68 3.29
CA GLY A 27 24.30 2.72 2.56
C GLY A 27 22.78 2.65 2.68
N VAL A 28 22.24 1.65 3.37
CA VAL A 28 20.79 1.49 3.53
C VAL A 28 20.17 2.59 4.39
N ASP A 29 20.85 3.05 5.45
CA ASP A 29 20.37 4.16 6.28
C ASP A 29 20.25 5.47 5.48
N THR A 30 21.26 5.79 4.67
CA THR A 30 21.21 6.96 3.78
C THR A 30 20.07 6.87 2.76
N ILE A 31 19.76 5.66 2.27
CA ILE A 31 18.60 5.46 1.39
C ILE A 31 17.29 5.69 2.16
N TYR A 32 17.16 5.21 3.39
CA TYR A 32 15.96 5.43 4.19
C TYR A 32 15.75 6.91 4.50
N ASP A 33 16.81 7.66 4.81
CA ASP A 33 16.74 9.10 5.05
C ASP A 33 16.34 9.88 3.79
N ASP A 34 16.99 9.60 2.65
CA ASP A 34 16.68 10.28 1.38
C ASP A 34 15.22 10.05 0.95
N TRP A 35 14.72 8.82 1.14
CA TRP A 35 13.34 8.48 0.81
C TRP A 35 12.37 9.08 1.82
N ASN A 36 12.72 9.14 3.10
CA ASN A 36 11.93 9.82 4.12
C ASN A 36 11.82 11.33 3.87
N TYR A 37 12.88 11.97 3.34
CA TYR A 37 12.83 13.36 2.90
C TYR A 37 12.04 13.54 1.60
N ALA A 38 12.11 12.61 0.66
CA ALA A 38 11.37 12.68 -0.60
C ALA A 38 9.85 12.47 -0.43
N LEU A 39 9.43 11.62 0.50
CA LEU A 39 8.04 11.21 0.74
C LEU A 39 7.08 12.39 1.01
N PRO A 40 7.40 13.35 1.90
CA PRO A 40 6.59 14.55 2.09
C PRO A 40 6.35 15.33 0.79
N TYR A 41 7.40 15.54 -0.01
CA TYR A 41 7.31 16.30 -1.26
C TYR A 41 6.57 15.53 -2.37
N ALA A 42 6.68 14.20 -2.40
CA ALA A 42 5.89 13.33 -3.28
C ALA A 42 4.41 13.26 -2.87
N GLY A 43 4.10 13.46 -1.58
CA GLY A 43 2.74 13.50 -1.04
C GLY A 43 1.98 14.79 -1.35
N VAL A 44 2.66 15.94 -1.43
CA VAL A 44 2.05 17.26 -1.70
C VAL A 44 1.17 17.30 -2.97
N PRO A 45 1.56 16.75 -4.13
CA PRO A 45 0.70 16.67 -5.31
C PRO A 45 -0.58 15.86 -5.11
N SER A 46 -0.56 14.82 -4.26
CA SER A 46 -1.76 14.03 -3.96
C SER A 46 -2.77 14.79 -3.09
N LEU A 47 -2.29 15.77 -2.31
CA LEU A 47 -3.10 16.62 -1.43
C LEU A 47 -3.76 17.81 -2.16
N GLN A 48 -3.30 18.15 -3.37
CA GLN A 48 -3.84 19.30 -4.12
C GLN A 48 -5.15 18.97 -4.85
N ASP A 49 -5.37 17.70 -5.24
CA ASP A 49 -6.68 17.20 -5.70
C ASP A 49 -6.77 15.66 -5.55
N PRO A 50 -6.97 15.16 -4.31
CA PRO A 50 -7.14 13.73 -4.06
C PRO A 50 -8.44 13.20 -4.69
N ALA A 51 -9.47 14.05 -4.79
CA ALA A 51 -10.80 13.68 -5.27
C ALA A 51 -10.84 13.31 -6.75
N LYS A 52 -10.01 13.92 -7.63
CA LYS A 52 -9.96 13.52 -9.05
C LYS A 52 -9.05 12.34 -9.33
N THR A 53 -7.88 12.29 -8.68
CA THR A 53 -6.84 11.31 -9.02
C THR A 53 -7.08 9.96 -8.34
N GLN A 54 -7.47 9.96 -7.06
CA GLN A 54 -7.81 8.72 -6.34
C GLN A 54 -9.12 8.12 -6.85
N ASN A 55 -10.10 8.94 -7.23
CA ASN A 55 -11.38 8.47 -7.74
C ASN A 55 -11.26 7.71 -9.07
N THR A 56 -10.37 8.15 -9.98
CA THR A 56 -10.18 7.45 -11.26
C THR A 56 -9.50 6.08 -11.10
N LEU A 57 -8.48 6.00 -10.25
CA LEU A 57 -7.78 4.74 -9.95
C LEU A 57 -8.68 3.78 -9.15
N SER A 58 -9.36 4.30 -8.12
CA SER A 58 -10.39 3.59 -7.35
C SER A 58 -11.44 2.99 -8.27
N HIS A 59 -12.07 3.80 -9.13
CA HIS A 59 -13.10 3.34 -10.06
C HIS A 59 -12.57 2.30 -11.05
N ARG A 60 -11.32 2.42 -11.51
CA ARG A 60 -10.70 1.45 -12.43
C ARG A 60 -10.45 0.08 -11.77
N VAL A 61 -10.12 0.06 -10.49
CA VAL A 61 -9.84 -1.18 -9.74
C VAL A 61 -11.14 -1.80 -9.24
N TRP A 62 -12.02 -1.02 -8.62
CA TRP A 62 -13.23 -1.49 -7.95
C TRP A 62 -14.46 -1.59 -8.86
N GLY A 63 -14.46 -0.92 -10.01
CA GLY A 63 -15.55 -1.03 -10.98
C GLY A 63 -15.55 -2.35 -11.76
N ASP A 64 -14.40 -3.03 -11.88
CA ASP A 64 -14.27 -4.34 -12.54
C ASP A 64 -14.27 -5.46 -11.48
N PRO A 65 -15.24 -6.39 -11.51
CA PRO A 65 -15.37 -7.45 -10.51
C PRO A 65 -14.15 -8.38 -10.46
N ARG A 66 -13.43 -8.56 -11.57
CA ARG A 66 -12.23 -9.42 -11.60
C ARG A 66 -11.06 -8.74 -10.90
N LYS A 67 -10.87 -7.44 -11.14
CA LYS A 67 -9.78 -6.65 -10.55
C LYS A 67 -10.01 -6.40 -9.06
N GLY A 68 -11.25 -6.11 -8.66
CA GLY A 68 -11.64 -6.03 -7.25
C GLY A 68 -11.35 -7.33 -6.51
N ARG A 69 -11.71 -8.48 -7.09
CA ARG A 69 -11.41 -9.80 -6.49
C ARG A 69 -9.91 -10.06 -6.33
N TRP A 70 -9.10 -9.72 -7.34
CA TRP A 70 -7.64 -9.87 -7.25
C TRP A 70 -7.01 -8.93 -6.21
N MET A 71 -7.52 -7.70 -6.07
CA MET A 71 -7.09 -6.77 -5.03
C MET A 71 -7.43 -7.28 -3.62
N LEU A 72 -8.66 -7.76 -3.41
CA LEU A 72 -9.05 -8.35 -2.13
C LEU A 72 -8.22 -9.60 -1.81
N ALA A 73 -7.97 -10.46 -2.80
CA ALA A 73 -7.13 -11.64 -2.63
C ALA A 73 -5.68 -11.28 -2.29
N SER A 74 -5.11 -10.24 -2.91
CA SER A 74 -3.75 -9.80 -2.60
C SER A 74 -3.67 -9.21 -1.19
N MET A 75 -4.65 -8.41 -0.76
CA MET A 75 -4.72 -7.88 0.61
C MET A 75 -4.84 -9.01 1.64
N ALA A 76 -5.73 -9.97 1.41
CA ALA A 76 -5.87 -11.14 2.28
C ALA A 76 -4.57 -11.96 2.34
N PHE A 77 -3.90 -12.15 1.20
CA PHE A 77 -2.60 -12.82 1.14
C PHE A 77 -1.53 -12.07 1.97
N HIS A 78 -1.48 -10.74 1.92
CA HIS A 78 -0.55 -9.96 2.74
C HIS A 78 -0.89 -10.05 4.23
N ALA A 79 -2.17 -10.02 4.60
CA ALA A 79 -2.60 -10.15 5.98
C ALA A 79 -2.20 -11.52 6.55
N LEU A 80 -2.55 -12.61 5.85
CA LEU A 80 -2.22 -13.98 6.26
C LEU A 80 -0.72 -14.26 6.17
N GLY A 81 -0.05 -13.75 5.14
CA GLY A 81 1.39 -13.86 4.96
C GLY A 81 2.17 -13.19 6.09
N ALA A 82 1.76 -11.99 6.50
CA ALA A 82 2.33 -11.32 7.66
C ALA A 82 2.14 -12.14 8.94
N MET A 83 0.93 -12.65 9.20
CA MET A 83 0.71 -13.51 10.37
C MET A 83 1.59 -14.77 10.32
N ALA A 84 1.61 -15.48 9.19
CA ALA A 84 2.38 -16.71 9.05
C ALA A 84 3.88 -16.48 9.22
N LEU A 85 4.43 -15.43 8.60
CA LEU A 85 5.83 -15.03 8.76
C LEU A 85 6.13 -14.56 10.18
N GLY A 86 5.21 -13.85 10.82
CA GLY A 86 5.32 -13.42 12.21
C GLY A 86 5.34 -14.61 13.17
N LEU A 87 4.44 -15.58 13.00
CA LEU A 87 4.44 -16.81 13.80
C LEU A 87 5.72 -17.62 13.59
N LEU A 88 6.15 -17.78 12.33
CA LEU A 88 7.39 -18.51 12.02
C LEU A 88 8.63 -17.80 12.59
N GLY A 89 8.67 -16.47 12.53
CA GLY A 89 9.72 -15.64 13.10
C GLY A 89 9.76 -15.73 14.62
N ALA A 90 8.59 -15.71 15.28
CA ALA A 90 8.50 -15.86 16.73
C ALA A 90 8.97 -17.26 17.16
N TYR A 91 8.55 -18.30 16.44
CA TYR A 91 8.95 -19.69 16.72
C TYR A 91 10.46 -19.91 16.58
N ARG A 92 11.12 -19.27 15.61
CA ARG A 92 12.58 -19.36 15.42
C ARG A 92 13.37 -18.28 16.15
N SER A 93 12.74 -17.47 16.99
CA SER A 93 13.42 -16.34 17.61
C SER A 93 14.34 -16.80 18.75
N GLU A 94 15.64 -16.55 18.59
CA GLU A 94 16.63 -16.78 19.66
C GLU A 94 16.83 -15.53 20.54
N THR A 95 16.39 -14.36 20.06
CA THR A 95 16.58 -13.07 20.74
C THR A 95 15.25 -12.36 20.98
N THR A 96 15.18 -11.61 22.07
CA THR A 96 14.00 -10.80 22.45
C THR A 96 13.61 -9.80 21.35
N VAL A 97 14.60 -9.19 20.68
CA VAL A 97 14.35 -8.21 19.60
C VAL A 97 13.66 -8.87 18.40
N MET A 98 14.12 -10.06 18.00
CA MET A 98 13.51 -10.80 16.90
C MET A 98 12.09 -11.25 17.28
N ASN A 99 11.88 -11.67 18.53
CA ASN A 99 10.56 -12.06 19.02
C ASN A 99 9.58 -10.88 19.02
N GLN A 100 9.99 -9.70 19.50
CA GLN A 100 9.14 -8.50 19.51
C GLN A 100 8.73 -8.06 18.10
N ARG A 101 9.66 -8.05 17.14
CA ARG A 101 9.35 -7.75 15.73
C ARG A 101 8.39 -8.76 15.12
N SER A 102 8.59 -10.04 15.44
CA SER A 102 7.74 -11.13 14.98
C SER A 102 6.32 -10.99 15.52
N LEU A 103 6.16 -10.71 16.82
CA LEU A 103 4.86 -10.44 17.44
C LEU A 103 4.19 -9.18 16.85
N GLY A 104 4.98 -8.14 16.54
CA GLY A 104 4.48 -6.96 15.81
C GLY A 104 3.94 -7.32 14.43
N LEU A 105 4.62 -8.21 13.70
CA LEU A 105 4.17 -8.70 12.39
C LEU A 105 2.92 -9.60 12.49
N VAL A 106 2.78 -10.37 13.58
CA VAL A 106 1.54 -11.10 13.87
C VAL A 106 0.40 -10.13 14.14
N ALA A 107 0.61 -9.11 14.98
CA ALA A 107 -0.39 -8.10 15.31
C ALA A 107 -0.78 -7.20 14.11
N PHE A 108 0.14 -7.02 13.15
CA PHE A 108 -0.13 -6.33 11.90
C PHE A 108 -1.20 -7.04 11.05
N GLY A 109 -1.25 -8.38 11.10
CA GLY A 109 -2.23 -9.19 10.38
C GLY A 109 -3.69 -8.78 10.65
N PRO A 110 -4.16 -8.81 11.92
CA PRO A 110 -5.50 -8.35 12.27
C PRO A 110 -5.78 -6.90 11.86
N GLY A 111 -4.77 -6.01 11.93
CA GLY A 111 -4.89 -4.64 11.42
C GLY A 111 -5.18 -4.59 9.92
N MET A 112 -4.52 -5.44 9.13
CA MET A 112 -4.79 -5.61 7.70
C MET A 112 -6.16 -6.23 7.41
N VAL A 113 -6.67 -7.09 8.30
CA VAL A 113 -8.04 -7.64 8.17
C VAL A 113 -9.09 -6.53 8.32
N GLY A 114 -8.92 -5.59 9.26
CA GLY A 114 -9.81 -4.43 9.36
C GLY A 114 -9.81 -3.57 8.09
N LEU A 115 -8.64 -3.37 7.46
CA LEU A 115 -8.54 -2.69 6.16
C LEU A 115 -9.21 -3.48 5.02
N LEU A 116 -9.16 -4.81 5.08
CA LEU A 116 -9.82 -5.67 4.09
C LEU A 116 -11.34 -5.50 4.16
N GLU A 117 -11.93 -5.39 5.36
CA GLU A 117 -13.36 -5.14 5.52
C GLU A 117 -13.77 -3.80 4.89
N THR A 118 -13.00 -2.74 5.17
CA THR A 118 -13.24 -1.43 4.53
C THR A 118 -13.11 -1.53 3.00
N ALA A 119 -12.12 -2.26 2.50
CA ALA A 119 -11.94 -2.47 1.07
C ALA A 119 -13.07 -3.28 0.43
N VAL A 120 -13.62 -4.28 1.14
CA VAL A 120 -14.81 -5.04 0.69
C VAL A 120 -16.01 -4.10 0.57
N GLU A 121 -16.28 -3.28 1.60
CA GLU A 121 -17.39 -2.32 1.58
C GLU A 121 -17.24 -1.30 0.44
N MET A 122 -16.02 -0.77 0.23
CA MET A 122 -15.73 0.11 -0.90
C MET A 122 -15.92 -0.56 -2.26
N CYS A 123 -15.51 -1.83 -2.39
CA CYS A 123 -15.69 -2.63 -3.59
C CYS A 123 -17.18 -2.88 -3.88
N GLU A 124 -17.97 -3.18 -2.85
CA GLU A 124 -19.41 -3.38 -3.00
C GLU A 124 -20.12 -2.10 -3.43
N HIS A 125 -19.73 -0.95 -2.88
CA HIS A 125 -20.32 0.34 -3.22
C HIS A 125 -20.00 0.80 -4.66
N HIS A 126 -18.81 0.48 -5.17
CA HIS A 126 -18.36 0.85 -6.52
C HIS A 126 -18.75 -0.15 -7.61
N ARG A 127 -19.38 -1.29 -7.25
CA ARG A 127 -19.68 -2.36 -8.21
C ARG A 127 -20.84 -1.99 -9.14
N ILE A 128 -20.53 -1.75 -10.41
CA ILE A 128 -21.48 -1.32 -11.44
C ILE A 128 -22.49 -2.43 -11.79
N ASP A 129 -22.09 -3.70 -11.68
CA ASP A 129 -22.93 -4.87 -12.00
C ASP A 129 -24.27 -4.92 -11.25
N ARG A 130 -24.34 -4.35 -10.03
CA ARG A 130 -25.61 -4.27 -9.28
C ARG A 130 -26.47 -3.06 -9.66
N ARG A 131 -25.88 -2.00 -10.24
CA ARG A 131 -26.63 -0.79 -10.61
C ARG A 131 -27.51 -1.02 -11.84
N HIS A 132 -27.03 -1.75 -12.84
CA HIS A 132 -27.83 -2.06 -14.05
C HIS A 132 -29.02 -3.01 -13.79
N SER A 133 -28.94 -3.84 -12.75
CA SER A 133 -30.01 -4.79 -12.41
C SER A 133 -31.23 -4.10 -11.76
N ALA A 134 -31.06 -2.91 -11.17
CA ALA A 134 -32.12 -2.17 -10.50
C ALA A 134 -32.96 -1.30 -11.45
N THR A 135 -32.41 -0.93 -12.61
CA THR A 135 -33.09 -0.05 -13.58
C THR A 135 -33.90 -0.82 -14.62
N GLY A 136 -33.65 -2.12 -14.80
CA GLY A 136 -34.33 -2.98 -15.80
C GLY A 136 -35.65 -3.62 -15.35
N VAL A 137 -36.20 -3.26 -14.18
CA VAL A 137 -37.46 -3.82 -13.64
C VAL A 137 -38.61 -2.79 -13.69
N MET A 138 -38.41 -1.66 -14.37
CA MET A 138 -39.42 -0.61 -14.54
C MET A 138 -39.95 -0.48 -15.98
N GLU A 139 -39.77 -1.48 -16.84
CA GLU A 139 -40.43 -1.55 -18.15
C GLU A 139 -41.42 -2.72 -18.23
#